data_AF-A0A4Q1CSZ1-F1
#
_entry.id   AF-A0A4Q1CSZ1-F1
#
_cell.length_a   1.000
_cell.length_b   1.000
_cell.length_c   1.000
_cell.angle_alpha   90.00
_cell.angle_beta   90.00
_cell.angle_gamma   90.00
#
_symmetry.space_group_name_H-M   'P 1'
#
loop_
_entity.id
_entity.type
_entity.pdbx_description
1 polymer ?
#
loop_
_entity_poly.entity_id
_entity_poly.type
_entity_poly.pdbx_seq_one_letter_code
_entity_poly.pdbx_strand_id
1 'polypeptide(L)' 'MISGQGDIIAGGPSEVVLRDSARLSAVHGGQASDWTKVSSSSHKAPDGQQFSTHAYRNQSSGQVVEPKTKLIEEGK' A
#
# COMPACT_ATOMS: atom_id res chain seq x y z
N MET A 1 -12.62 8.34 12.33
CA MET A 1 -11.32 7.83 11.82
C MET A 1 -11.58 6.45 11.25
N ILE A 2 -11.27 6.18 9.97
CA ILE A 2 -11.44 4.82 9.40
C ILE A 2 -10.13 4.04 9.58
N SER A 3 -10.07 3.27 10.67
CA SER A 3 -8.97 2.34 10.93
C SER A 3 -9.00 1.21 9.89
N GLY A 4 -7.89 0.99 9.17
CA GLY A 4 -7.76 -0.08 8.16
C GLY A 4 -7.49 0.38 6.72
N GLN A 5 -7.24 1.67 6.48
CA GLN A 5 -6.86 2.15 5.13
C GLN A 5 -5.40 1.84 4.74
N GLY A 6 -4.52 1.78 5.74
CA GLY A 6 -3.07 1.81 5.54
C GLY A 6 -2.54 3.22 5.25
N ASP A 7 -1.29 3.48 5.60
CA ASP A 7 -0.63 4.76 5.40
C ASP A 7 -0.23 4.92 3.92
N ILE A 8 -0.60 6.05 3.30
CA ILE A 8 -0.31 6.33 1.89
C ILE A 8 1.17 6.72 1.74
N ILE A 9 1.91 5.95 0.93
CA ILE A 9 3.35 6.15 0.69
C ILE A 9 3.68 6.58 -0.76
N ALA A 10 2.70 6.55 -1.68
CA ALA A 10 2.80 7.14 -3.02
C ALA A 10 1.42 7.28 -3.68
N GLY A 11 1.27 8.26 -4.58
CA GLY A 11 0.06 8.49 -5.37
C GLY A 11 -1.08 9.18 -4.60
N GLY A 12 -2.17 9.49 -5.30
CA GLY A 12 -3.31 10.23 -4.75
C GLY A 12 -2.86 11.55 -4.10
N PRO A 13 -3.09 11.76 -2.79
CA PRO A 13 -2.70 12.99 -2.08
C PRO A 13 -1.20 13.06 -1.69
N SER A 14 -0.40 12.04 -2.00
CA SER A 14 1.04 12.01 -1.66
C SER A 14 1.88 12.78 -2.69
N GLU A 15 2.84 13.56 -2.20
CA GLU A 15 3.89 14.20 -3.03
C GLU A 15 4.75 13.18 -3.80
N VAL A 16 4.80 11.92 -3.36
CA VAL A 16 5.55 10.85 -4.01
C VAL A 16 4.74 10.26 -5.17
N VAL A 17 5.18 10.50 -6.40
CA VAL A 17 4.52 10.01 -7.62
C VAL A 17 4.49 8.47 -7.69
N LEU A 18 3.28 7.90 -7.81
CA LEU A 18 3.10 6.47 -8.05
C LEU A 18 3.37 6.10 -9.51
N ARG A 19 4.59 5.61 -9.79
CA ARG A 19 5.02 5.20 -11.15
C ARG A 19 4.21 4.05 -11.75
N ASP A 20 3.64 3.16 -10.92
CA ASP A 20 2.78 2.04 -11.35
C ASP A 20 1.35 2.47 -11.76
N SER A 21 0.94 3.71 -11.51
CA SER A 21 -0.46 4.18 -11.64
C SER A 21 -1.12 3.85 -13.00
N ALA A 22 -0.42 4.07 -14.10
CA ALA A 22 -0.90 3.73 -15.45
C ALA A 22 -1.06 2.21 -15.66
N ARG A 23 -0.12 1.40 -15.14
CA ARG A 23 -0.19 -0.06 -15.18
C ARG A 23 -1.36 -0.58 -14.35
N LEU A 24 -1.58 -0.01 -13.16
CA LEU A 24 -2.67 -0.40 -12.27
C LEU A 24 -4.03 -0.08 -12.90
N SER A 25 -4.17 1.09 -13.52
CA SER A 25 -5.36 1.46 -14.31
C SER A 25 -5.60 0.47 -15.48
N ALA A 26 -4.55 0.09 -16.21
CA ALA A 26 -4.66 -0.82 -17.35
C ALA A 26 -4.96 -2.29 -16.96
N VAL A 27 -4.52 -2.76 -15.79
CA VAL A 27 -4.69 -4.15 -15.34
C VAL A 27 -5.92 -4.34 -14.44
N HIS A 28 -6.22 -3.39 -13.56
CA HIS A 28 -7.24 -3.51 -12.51
C HIS A 28 -8.40 -2.51 -12.66
N GLY A 29 -8.36 -1.63 -13.67
CA GLY A 29 -9.36 -0.61 -13.92
C GLY A 29 -9.22 0.65 -13.05
N GLY A 30 -10.21 1.54 -13.14
CA GLY A 30 -10.20 2.85 -12.47
C GLY A 30 -9.20 3.83 -13.08
N GLN A 31 -9.20 5.08 -12.62
CA GLN A 31 -8.30 6.11 -13.14
C GLN A 31 -6.90 5.99 -12.50
N ALA A 32 -5.85 6.31 -13.26
CA ALA A 32 -4.47 6.30 -12.76
C ALA A 32 -4.26 7.23 -11.54
N SER A 33 -4.97 8.36 -11.48
CA SER A 33 -4.99 9.31 -10.35
C SER A 33 -5.44 8.71 -9.03
N ASP A 34 -6.37 7.74 -9.11
CA ASP A 34 -7.09 7.23 -7.95
C ASP A 34 -6.27 6.12 -7.26
N TRP A 35 -5.26 5.59 -7.94
CA TRP A 35 -4.37 4.58 -7.41
C TRP A 35 -3.32 5.19 -6.46
N THR A 36 -3.22 4.56 -5.29
CA THR A 36 -2.26 4.87 -4.23
C THR A 36 -1.48 3.61 -3.85
N LYS A 37 -0.28 3.78 -3.32
CA LYS A 37 0.45 2.73 -2.60
C LYS A 37 0.25 2.92 -1.11
N VAL A 38 -0.13 1.86 -0.41
CA VAL A 38 -0.37 1.87 1.04
C VAL A 38 0.51 0.86 1.76
N SER A 39 0.80 1.13 3.04
CA SER A 39 1.41 0.19 3.99
C SER A 39 0.46 -0.06 5.17
N SER A 40 0.44 -1.28 5.70
CA SER A 40 -0.04 -1.52 7.06
C SER A 40 0.97 -0.96 8.08
N SER A 41 0.51 -0.73 9.31
CA SER A 41 1.38 -0.71 10.48
C SER A 41 2.12 -2.05 10.63
N SER A 42 3.25 -2.07 11.36
CA SER A 42 3.99 -3.31 11.59
C SER A 42 3.28 -4.21 12.62
N HIS A 43 3.19 -5.51 12.31
CA HIS A 43 2.82 -6.53 13.27
C HIS A 43 4.08 -7.19 13.81
N LYS A 44 4.31 -7.15 15.13
CA LYS A 44 5.39 -7.88 15.80
C LYS A 44 4.88 -9.25 16.24
N ALA A 45 5.44 -10.31 15.67
CA ALA A 45 5.15 -11.69 16.00
C ALA A 45 5.81 -12.10 17.35
N PRO A 46 5.38 -13.21 17.99
CA PRO A 46 5.89 -13.63 19.30
C PRO A 46 7.39 -13.98 19.35
N ASP A 47 7.99 -14.29 18.20
CA ASP A 47 9.42 -14.54 18.01
C ASP A 47 10.24 -13.24 17.85
N GLY A 48 9.58 -12.08 17.85
CA GLY A 48 10.19 -10.77 17.68
C GLY A 48 10.22 -10.25 16.23
N GLN A 49 9.91 -11.08 15.23
CA GLN A 49 9.89 -10.65 13.83
C GLN A 49 8.82 -9.58 13.58
N GLN A 50 9.15 -8.52 12.86
CA GLN A 50 8.22 -7.47 12.49
C GLN A 50 7.80 -7.59 11.02
N PHE A 51 6.51 -7.50 10.72
CA PHE A 51 5.98 -7.63 9.36
C PHE A 51 5.19 -6.40 8.94
N SER A 52 5.42 -5.89 7.71
CA SER A 52 4.64 -4.81 7.10
C SER A 52 4.08 -5.27 5.75
N THR A 53 2.78 -5.13 5.54
CA THR A 53 2.11 -5.46 4.29
C THR A 53 1.93 -4.20 3.46
N HIS A 54 2.55 -4.18 2.28
CA HIS A 54 2.35 -3.11 1.30
C HIS A 54 1.31 -3.57 0.26
N ALA A 55 0.49 -2.67 -0.26
CA ALA A 55 -0.46 -2.96 -1.34
C ALA A 55 -0.70 -1.74 -2.24
N TYR A 56 -1.39 -1.94 -3.36
CA TYR A 56 -1.97 -0.84 -4.15
C TYR A 56 -3.47 -0.74 -3.86
N ARG A 57 -3.96 0.48 -3.64
CA ARG A 57 -5.36 0.78 -3.31
C ARG A 57 -5.89 1.85 -4.26
N ASN A 58 -7.03 1.59 -4.88
CA ASN A 58 -7.79 2.63 -5.57
C ASN A 58 -8.66 3.35 -4.54
N GLN A 59 -8.55 4.67 -4.44
CA GLN A 59 -9.28 5.46 -3.43
C GLN A 59 -10.72 5.79 -3.84
N SER A 60 -11.06 5.64 -5.12
CA SER A 60 -12.42 5.83 -5.65
C SER A 60 -13.27 4.56 -5.47
N SER A 61 -12.73 3.38 -5.81
CA SER A 61 -13.45 2.09 -5.71
C SER A 61 -13.15 1.29 -4.44
N GLY A 62 -12.11 1.62 -3.66
CA GLY A 62 -11.77 0.97 -2.36
C GLY A 62 -10.96 -0.41 -2.08
N GLN A 63 -11.06 -0.66 -3.38
CA GLN A 63 -10.40 -1.78 -4.07
C GLN A 63 -8.90 -1.86 -3.71
N VAL A 64 -8.40 -3.05 -3.38
CA VAL A 64 -7.01 -3.28 -2.98
C VAL A 64 -6.44 -4.48 -3.76
N VAL A 65 -5.22 -4.32 -4.31
CA VAL A 65 -4.57 -5.29 -5.20
C VAL A 65 -3.07 -5.42 -4.89
N GLU A 66 -2.46 -6.48 -5.41
CA GLU A 66 -1.01 -6.76 -5.30
C GLU A 66 -0.43 -6.68 -3.86
N PRO A 67 -1.09 -7.28 -2.84
CA PRO A 67 -0.57 -7.25 -1.47
C PRO A 67 0.74 -8.03 -1.36
N LYS A 68 1.75 -7.40 -0.75
CA LYS A 68 3.08 -7.98 -0.49
C LYS A 68 3.52 -7.70 0.94
N THR A 69 3.58 -8.75 1.74
CA THR A 69 4.25 -8.74 3.04
C THR A 69 5.76 -8.57 2.86
N LYS A 70 6.38 -7.77 3.73
CA LYS A 70 7.82 -7.73 3.96
C LYS A 70 8.09 -8.12 5.41
N LEU A 71 9.13 -8.92 5.63
CA LEU A 71 9.84 -8.93 6.91
C LEU A 71 10.57 -7.60 7.06
N ILE A 72 10.49 -7.02 8.25
CA ILE A 72 11.34 -5.92 8.73
C ILE A 72 12.36 -6.58 9.66
N GLU A 73 13.57 -6.76 9.15
CA GLU A 73 14.71 -7.15 9.98
C GLU A 73 15.13 -5.92 10.80
N GLU A 74 15.07 -6.00 12.14
CA GLU A 74 15.74 -5.02 13.00
C GLU A 74 17.27 -5.17 12.85
N GLY A 75 18.00 -4.08 13.10
CA GLY A 75 19.37 -3.89 12.62
C GLY A 75 20.39 -4.98 13.00
N LYS A 76 21.32 -5.23 12.08
CA LYS A 76 22.50 -6.08 12.24
C LYS A 76 23.75 -5.25 12.48
#